data_AF-A0A9D4VZX1-F1
#
_entry.id   AF-A0A9D4VZX1-F1
#
_cell.length_a   1.000
_cell.length_b   1.000
_cell.length_c   1.000
_cell.angle_alpha   90.00
_cell.angle_beta   90.00
_cell.angle_gamma   90.00
#
_symmetry.space_group_name_H-M   'P 1'
#
loop_
_entity.id
_entity.type
_entity.pdbx_description
1 polymer ?
#
loop_
_entity_poly.entity_id
_entity_poly.type
_entity_poly.pdbx_seq_one_letter_code
_entity_poly.pdbx_strand_id
1 'polypeptide(L)'
;MVYDEYLNFSGQLTGRNSSLDDWPRVWYLHEYIGGMFDMLRNGLNIRGYFVWAFLDVFELLNGFERSFGLYYVHFEDPTLRRQPKLSAVWYSNFLNDRPVDSKITMKTEENSSVLANTHLVHIAT
;
A
#
# COMPACT_ATOMS: atom_id res chain seq x y z
N MET A 1 -15.93 -21.52 -13.20
CA MET A 1 -15.02 -20.59 -13.90
C MET A 1 -14.00 -20.14 -12.88
N VAL A 2 -12.77 -20.66 -12.96
CA VAL A 2 -11.66 -20.25 -12.09
C VAL A 2 -10.96 -19.12 -12.84
N TYR A 3 -11.18 -17.88 -12.41
CA TYR A 3 -10.35 -16.77 -12.87
C TYR A 3 -9.03 -16.87 -12.10
N ASP A 4 -7.94 -17.22 -12.78
CA ASP A 4 -6.57 -17.03 -12.27
C ASP A 4 -6.30 -15.51 -12.34
N GLU A 5 -6.87 -14.74 -11.42
CA GLU A 5 -6.71 -13.29 -11.37
C GLU A 5 -5.45 -12.94 -10.56
N TYR A 6 -4.42 -12.46 -11.27
CA TYR A 6 -3.39 -11.65 -10.62
C TYR A 6 -4.04 -10.32 -10.24
N LEU A 7 -4.19 -10.08 -8.94
CA LEU A 7 -4.84 -8.87 -8.46
C LEU A 7 -3.97 -7.65 -8.80
N ASN A 8 -4.67 -6.70 -9.42
CA ASN A 8 -4.33 -5.38 -9.92
C ASN A 8 -3.12 -4.66 -9.30
N PHE A 9 -2.41 -3.89 -10.13
CA PHE A 9 -1.37 -2.94 -9.72
C PHE A 9 -1.94 -1.93 -8.70
N SER A 10 -1.67 -2.15 -7.42
CA SER A 10 -2.11 -1.23 -6.36
C SER A 10 -0.99 -0.22 -6.11
N GLY A 11 -1.19 1.02 -6.53
CA GLY A 11 -0.24 2.10 -6.31
C GLY A 11 -0.94 3.32 -5.74
N GLN A 12 -0.46 3.81 -4.59
CA GLN A 12 -0.93 5.09 -4.10
C GLN A 12 -0.04 6.21 -4.64
N LEU A 13 -0.67 7.14 -5.33
CA LEU A 13 -0.03 8.27 -5.97
C LEU A 13 0.43 9.31 -4.94
N THR A 14 1.68 9.76 -5.07
CA THR A 14 2.24 10.89 -4.32
C THR A 14 2.83 11.93 -5.28
N GLY A 15 2.87 13.19 -4.87
CA GLY A 15 3.64 14.20 -5.61
C GLY A 15 5.14 13.85 -5.59
N ARG A 16 5.88 14.15 -6.65
CA ARG A 16 7.30 13.77 -6.76
C ARG A 16 8.14 14.22 -5.57
N ASN A 17 8.06 15.49 -5.17
CA ASN A 17 8.83 16.04 -4.05
C ASN A 17 8.07 15.97 -2.71
N SER A 18 7.18 14.99 -2.58
CA SER A 18 6.54 14.71 -1.29
C SER A 18 7.54 14.09 -0.32
N SER A 19 7.22 14.14 0.97
CA SER A 19 8.06 13.53 2.01
C SER A 19 8.31 12.05 1.73
N LEU A 20 9.51 11.56 2.07
CA LEU A 20 9.80 10.12 2.10
C LEU A 20 8.96 9.39 3.15
N ASP A 21 8.37 10.11 4.11
CA ASP A 21 7.41 9.61 5.09
C ASP A 21 6.00 9.47 4.47
N ASP A 22 5.87 8.58 3.49
CA ASP A 22 4.64 8.33 2.73
C ASP A 22 3.63 7.44 3.49
N TRP A 23 3.28 7.84 4.72
CA TRP A 23 2.29 7.16 5.56
C TRP A 23 0.97 6.82 4.86
N PRO A 24 0.39 7.70 4.00
CA PRO A 24 -0.76 7.35 3.17
C PRO A 24 -0.59 6.00 2.44
N ARG A 25 0.62 5.70 1.93
CA ARG A 25 0.88 4.52 1.12
C ARG A 25 1.03 3.29 2.00
N VAL A 26 1.66 3.46 3.15
CA VAL A 26 1.73 2.42 4.19
C VAL A 26 0.33 1.95 4.58
N TRP A 27 -0.59 2.86 4.87
CA TRP A 27 -1.97 2.49 5.19
C TRP A 27 -2.69 1.84 4.01
N TYR A 28 -2.53 2.39 2.81
CA TYR A 28 -3.11 1.79 1.62
C TYR A 28 -2.67 0.34 1.40
N LEU A 29 -1.36 0.06 1.50
CA LEU A 29 -0.83 -1.29 1.35
C LEU A 29 -1.33 -2.22 2.46
N HIS A 30 -1.35 -1.75 3.71
CA HIS A 30 -1.87 -2.51 4.84
C HIS A 30 -3.32 -2.96 4.62
N GLU A 31 -4.21 -2.02 4.30
CA GLU A 31 -5.63 -2.30 4.07
C GLU A 31 -5.85 -3.19 2.84
N TYR A 32 -5.12 -2.92 1.75
CA TYR A 32 -5.28 -3.68 0.51
C TYR A 32 -4.84 -5.14 0.66
N ILE A 33 -3.70 -5.36 1.31
CA ILE A 33 -3.20 -6.71 1.60
C ILE A 33 -4.13 -7.41 2.60
N GLY A 34 -4.63 -6.70 3.62
CA GLY A 34 -5.63 -7.22 4.56
C GLY A 34 -6.90 -7.70 3.87
N GLY A 35 -7.50 -6.88 3.00
CA GLY A 35 -8.68 -7.27 2.23
C GLY A 35 -8.43 -8.47 1.30
N MET A 36 -7.22 -8.57 0.72
CA MET A 36 -6.81 -9.72 -0.07
C MET A 36 -6.73 -11.02 0.76
N PHE A 37 -6.26 -10.93 2.01
CA PHE A 37 -6.29 -12.06 2.94
C PHE A 37 -7.72 -12.51 3.28
N ASP A 38 -8.66 -11.59 3.46
CA ASP A 38 -10.06 -11.94 3.69
C ASP A 38 -10.69 -12.63 2.48
N MET A 39 -10.37 -12.16 1.26
CA MET A 39 -10.78 -12.83 0.02
C MET A 39 -10.21 -14.25 -0.11
N LEU A 40 -8.93 -14.43 0.22
CA LEU A 40 -8.29 -15.75 0.28
C LEU A 40 -9.00 -16.69 1.26
N ARG A 41 -9.37 -16.21 2.44
CA ARG A 41 -10.13 -16.97 3.45
C ARG A 41 -11.54 -17.33 2.97
N ASN A 42 -12.14 -16.49 2.13
CA ASN A 42 -13.44 -16.73 1.50
C ASN A 42 -13.37 -17.64 0.26
N GLY A 43 -12.21 -18.25 -0.01
CA GLY A 43 -12.05 -19.26 -1.06
C GLY A 43 -11.71 -18.73 -2.45
N LEU A 44 -11.38 -17.44 -2.59
CA LEU A 44 -10.82 -16.92 -3.83
C LEU A 44 -9.40 -17.48 -4.05
N ASN A 45 -9.07 -17.83 -5.28
CA ASN A 45 -7.77 -18.38 -5.65
C ASN A 45 -6.80 -17.26 -6.06
N ILE A 46 -6.18 -16.60 -5.08
CA ILE A 46 -5.18 -15.54 -5.31
C ILE A 46 -3.78 -16.13 -5.14
N ARG A 47 -2.96 -16.08 -6.19
CA ARG A 47 -1.62 -16.70 -6.20
C ARG A 47 -0.48 -15.76 -5.90
N GLY A 48 -0.70 -14.46 -6.00
CA GLY A 48 0.35 -13.48 -5.81
C GLY A 48 -0.15 -12.06 -5.92
N TYR A 49 0.67 -11.14 -5.41
CA TYR A 49 0.43 -9.72 -5.38
C TYR A 49 1.70 -8.98 -5.76
N PHE A 50 1.57 -8.01 -6.67
CA PHE A 50 2.67 -7.16 -7.10
C PHE A 50 2.33 -5.70 -6.81
N VAL A 51 3.13 -5.09 -5.94
CA VAL A 51 3.01 -3.66 -5.64
C VAL A 51 3.48 -2.84 -6.83
N TRP A 52 2.66 -1.86 -7.25
CA TRP A 52 3.07 -0.87 -8.24
C TRP A 52 3.47 0.44 -7.54
N ALA A 53 4.70 0.91 -7.62
CA ALA A 53 5.85 0.35 -8.32
C ALA A 53 7.03 0.11 -7.38
N PHE A 54 8.02 -0.66 -7.80
CA PHE A 54 9.25 -0.82 -7.03
C PHE A 54 10.04 0.50 -6.95
N LEU A 55 10.23 1.17 -8.10
CA LEU A 55 10.92 2.46 -8.23
C LEU A 55 9.95 3.51 -8.76
N ASP A 56 10.26 4.79 -8.51
CA ASP A 56 9.65 5.87 -9.28
C ASP A 56 10.06 5.76 -10.75
N VAL A 57 9.07 5.85 -11.63
CA VAL A 57 9.20 5.72 -13.09
C VAL A 57 8.57 6.92 -13.78
N PHE A 58 8.74 6.99 -15.09
CA PHE A 58 7.95 7.89 -15.93
C PHE A 58 6.51 7.36 -16.01
N GLU A 59 5.54 8.17 -15.62
CA GLU A 59 4.13 7.82 -15.66
C GLU A 59 3.48 8.39 -16.91
N LEU A 60 2.89 7.54 -17.76
CA LEU A 60 2.43 7.95 -19.10
C LEU A 60 1.44 9.12 -19.08
N LEU A 61 0.59 9.19 -18.05
CA LEU A 61 -0.45 10.23 -17.92
C LEU A 61 0.01 11.45 -17.09
N ASN A 62 1.12 11.35 -16.37
CA ASN A 62 1.53 12.37 -15.40
C ASN A 62 3.01 12.79 -15.51
N GLY A 63 3.72 12.27 -16.49
CA GLY A 63 5.14 12.50 -16.69
C GLY A 63 5.95 12.16 -15.44
N PHE A 64 6.78 13.11 -15.03
CA PHE A 64 7.64 12.99 -13.86
C PHE A 64 7.10 13.69 -12.60
N GLU A 65 5.93 14.32 -12.68
CA GLU A 65 5.38 15.13 -11.58
C GLU A 65 4.82 14.28 -10.44
N ARG A 66 4.53 13.01 -10.72
CA ARG A 66 3.94 12.06 -9.79
C ARG A 66 4.85 10.85 -9.58
N SER A 67 4.59 10.18 -8.47
CA SER A 67 5.45 9.14 -7.94
C SER A 67 4.59 8.01 -7.39
N PHE A 68 4.96 6.77 -7.76
CA PHE A 68 4.28 5.53 -7.36
C PHE A 68 5.24 4.53 -6.72
N GLY A 69 6.55 4.76 -6.84
CA GLY A 69 7.58 3.85 -6.38
C GLY A 69 7.62 3.73 -4.86
N LEU A 70 7.95 2.54 -4.36
CA LEU A 70 8.44 2.35 -3.00
C LEU A 70 9.78 3.06 -2.79
N TYR A 71 10.59 3.19 -3.85
CA TYR A 71 11.83 3.95 -3.84
C TYR A 71 11.68 5.24 -4.63
N TYR A 72 12.08 6.34 -4.02
CA TYR A 72 12.27 7.61 -4.69
C TYR A 72 13.50 7.58 -5.59
N VAL A 73 13.39 8.11 -6.80
CA VAL A 73 14.51 8.24 -7.75
C VAL A 73 14.78 9.73 -7.97
N HIS A 74 16.01 10.17 -7.70
CA HIS A 74 16.48 11.51 -8.02
C HIS A 74 16.81 11.58 -9.51
N PHE A 75 15.88 12.03 -10.37
CA PHE A 75 16.17 12.06 -11.82
C PHE A 75 17.01 13.28 -12.23
N GLU A 76 17.11 14.29 -11.37
CA GLU A 76 17.99 15.44 -11.55
C GLU A 76 19.46 15.08 -11.24
N ASP A 77 19.68 13.98 -10.50
CA ASP A 77 21.00 13.42 -10.24
C ASP A 77 21.42 12.48 -11.38
N PRO A 78 22.55 12.72 -12.08
CA PRO A 78 23.05 11.84 -13.13
C PRO A 78 23.26 10.38 -12.70
N THR A 79 23.50 10.14 -11.41
CA THR A 79 23.66 8.80 -10.85
C THR A 79 22.33 8.07 -10.61
N LEU A 80 21.21 8.78 -10.77
CA LEU A 80 19.86 8.31 -10.50
C LEU A 80 19.74 7.71 -9.11
N ARG A 81 20.27 8.39 -8.09
CA ARG A 81 20.28 7.91 -6.71
C ARG A 81 18.87 7.47 -6.29
N ARG A 82 18.77 6.30 -5.65
CA ARG A 82 17.52 5.74 -5.13
C ARG A 82 17.48 5.87 -3.60
N GLN A 83 16.34 6.28 -3.07
CA GLN A 83 16.10 6.35 -1.63
C GLN A 83 14.84 5.58 -1.25
N PRO A 84 14.89 4.70 -0.24
CA PRO A 84 13.69 4.02 0.23
C PRO A 84 12.74 5.05 0.85
N LYS A 85 11.44 4.93 0.52
CA LYS A 85 10.38 5.62 1.26
C LYS A 85 9.98 4.78 2.48
N LEU A 86 9.21 5.38 3.38
CA LEU A 86 8.68 4.68 4.55
C LEU A 86 7.91 3.42 4.15
N SER A 87 7.12 3.48 3.08
CA SER A 87 6.42 2.33 2.50
C SER A 87 7.36 1.20 2.06
N ALA A 88 8.56 1.48 1.56
CA ALA A 88 9.55 0.44 1.25
C ALA A 88 10.02 -0.27 2.52
N VAL A 89 10.32 0.50 3.57
CA VAL A 89 10.78 -0.05 4.86
C VAL A 89 9.68 -0.87 5.50
N TRP A 90 8.45 -0.34 5.51
CA TRP A 90 7.29 -1.05 6.02
C TRP A 90 7.02 -2.35 5.26
N TYR A 91 7.00 -2.30 3.92
CA TYR A 91 6.73 -3.47 3.09
C TYR A 91 7.81 -4.55 3.27
N SER A 92 9.08 -4.13 3.40
CA SER A 92 10.17 -5.05 3.73
C SER A 92 9.98 -5.71 5.10
N ASN A 93 9.59 -4.95 6.13
CA ASN A 93 9.34 -5.50 7.45
C ASN A 93 8.15 -6.47 7.45
N PHE A 94 7.06 -6.11 6.77
CA PHE A 94 5.89 -6.96 6.59
C PHE A 94 6.26 -8.31 5.94
N LEU A 95 7.02 -8.29 4.84
CA LEU A 95 7.44 -9.53 4.15
C LEU A 95 8.42 -10.40 4.95
N ASN A 96 9.07 -9.84 5.98
CA ASN A 96 10.03 -10.56 6.82
C ASN A 96 9.47 -10.87 8.21
N ASP A 97 8.15 -10.77 8.41
CA ASP A 97 7.46 -10.99 9.69
C ASP A 97 8.09 -10.19 10.86
N ARG A 98 8.55 -8.97 10.58
CA ARG A 98 9.13 -8.08 11.59
C ARG A 98 8.05 -7.23 12.28
N PRO A 99 8.30 -6.77 13.51
CA PRO A 99 7.36 -5.89 14.22
C PRO A 99 6.98 -4.68 13.37
N VAL A 100 5.67 -4.48 13.21
CA VAL A 100 5.08 -3.38 12.45
C VAL A 100 4.99 -2.14 13.35
N ASP A 101 5.10 -0.95 12.76
CA ASP A 101 5.03 0.32 13.49
C ASP A 101 3.70 0.45 14.25
N SER A 102 3.78 0.79 15.53
CA SER A 102 2.62 0.93 16.43
C SER A 102 1.58 1.93 15.93
N LYS A 103 1.98 2.92 15.12
CA LYS A 103 1.05 3.89 14.51
C LYS A 103 0.04 3.22 13.57
N ILE A 104 0.41 2.11 12.95
CA ILE A 104 -0.48 1.34 12.06
C ILE A 104 -1.47 0.58 12.91
N THR A 105 -0.99 -0.11 13.94
CA THR A 105 -1.82 -0.85 14.90
C THR A 105 -2.90 0.05 15.51
N MET A 106 -2.51 1.24 15.99
CA MET A 106 -3.45 2.21 16.57
C MET A 106 -4.55 2.64 15.59
N LYS A 107 -4.22 2.85 14.31
CA LYS A 107 -5.19 3.26 13.29
C LYS A 107 -6.10 2.13 12.85
N THR A 108 -5.60 0.88 12.82
CA THR A 108 -6.42 -0.31 12.58
C THR A 108 -7.43 -0.52 13.71
N GLU A 109 -7.03 -0.32 14.96
CA GLU A 109 -7.95 -0.36 16.12
C GLU A 109 -9.02 0.73 16.03
N GLU A 110 -8.63 1.95 15.66
CA GLU A 110 -9.56 3.06 15.42
C GLU A 110 -10.58 2.73 14.32
N ASN A 111 -10.13 2.29 13.14
CA ASN A 111 -11.01 1.91 12.03
C ASN A 111 -11.93 0.73 12.41
N SER A 112 -11.42 -0.27 13.13
CA SER A 112 -12.21 -1.42 13.60
C SER A 112 -13.32 -0.97 14.56
N SER A 113 -13.02 -0.01 15.45
CA SER A 113 -14.00 0.56 16.36
C SER A 113 -15.09 1.36 15.62
N VAL A 114 -14.72 2.12 14.58
CA VAL A 114 -15.66 2.86 13.73
C VAL A 114 -16.56 1.89 12.94
N LEU A 115 -16.00 0.82 12.38
CA LEU A 115 -16.77 -0.20 11.66
C LEU A 115 -17.74 -0.95 12.59
N ALA A 116 -17.29 -1.34 13.79
CA ALA A 116 -18.16 -1.96 14.80
C ALA A 116 -19.34 -1.06 15.18
N ASN A 117 -19.07 0.25 15.38
CA ASN A 117 -20.11 1.22 15.69
C ASN A 117 -21.07 1.44 14.50
N THR A 118 -20.57 1.43 13.27
CA THR A 118 -21.39 1.58 12.05
C THR A 118 -22.30 0.37 11.84
N HIS A 119 -21.79 -0.84 12.10
CA HIS A 119 -22.58 -2.08 12.04
C HIS A 119 -23.70 -2.11 13.09
N LEU A 120 -23.46 -1.59 14.30
CA LEU A 120 -24.49 -1.48 15.34
C LEU A 120 -25.59 -0.48 14.98
N VAL A 121 -25.25 0.64 14.34
CA VAL A 121 -26.23 1.66 13.91
C VAL A 121 -27.16 1.12 12.82
N HIS A 122 -26.67 0.27 11.91
CA HIS A 122 -27.49 -0.33 10.85
C HIS A 122 -28.43 -1.46 11.32
N ILE A 123 -28.22 -2.04 12.51
CA ILE A 123 -29.08 -3.10 13.07
C ILE A 123 -30.16 -2.50 13.98
N ALA A 124 -30.03 -1.23 14.38
CA ALA A 124 -30.91 -0.54 15.32
C ALA A 124 -32.01 0.35 14.68
N THR A 125 -32.23 0.25 13.37
CA THR A 125 -33.30 0.94 12.61
C THR A 125 -34.20 -0.05 11.90
#